data_AF-A0A1G6LIF3-F1
#
_entry.id   AF-A0A1G6LIF3-F1
#
_cell.length_a   1.000
_cell.length_b   1.000
_cell.length_c   1.000
_cell.angle_alpha   90.00
_cell.angle_beta   90.00
_cell.angle_gamma   90.00
#
_symmetry.space_group_name_H-M   'P 1'
#
loop_
_entity.id
_entity.type
_entity.pdbx_description
1 polymer ?
#
loop_
_entity_poly.entity_id
_entity_poly.type
_entity_poly.pdbx_seq_one_letter_code
_entity_poly.pdbx_strand_id
1 'polypeptide(L)'
;MRTLLFLLFAGIITACSTTNNSSSHFEEDRIFLTRKYVGQFVTYRYTEPELTGMPNIIWIKTSRDTIFGKISAYSKKCDFAVGDRLYLKRTFITPAGSMGYWNYTIENNVEVHYPLIDYQSDKKVLIENWFE
;
A
#
# COMPACT_ATOMS: atom_id res chain seq x y z
N MET A 1 31.92 -53.80 -6.16
CA MET A 1 30.77 -53.40 -5.31
C MET A 1 31.12 -52.43 -4.16
N ARG A 2 32.39 -52.04 -3.93
CA ARG A 2 32.73 -51.00 -2.93
C ARG A 2 32.68 -49.57 -3.45
N THR A 3 33.06 -49.35 -4.71
CA THR A 3 33.12 -48.02 -5.35
C THR A 3 31.75 -47.43 -5.69
N LEU A 4 30.73 -48.27 -5.94
CA LEU A 4 29.36 -47.80 -6.22
C LEU A 4 28.65 -47.25 -4.98
N LEU A 5 29.05 -47.71 -3.79
CA LEU A 5 28.46 -47.32 -2.51
C LEU A 5 28.94 -45.92 -2.06
N PHE A 6 30.16 -45.53 -2.46
CA PHE A 6 30.69 -44.19 -2.22
C PHE A 6 29.98 -43.11 -3.05
N LEU A 7 29.55 -43.43 -4.27
CA LEU A 7 28.79 -42.50 -5.12
C LEU A 7 27.37 -42.24 -4.58
N LEU A 8 26.78 -43.22 -3.91
CA LEU A 8 25.44 -43.10 -3.33
C LEU A 8 25.44 -42.25 -2.03
N PHE A 9 26.56 -42.24 -1.29
CA PHE A 9 26.72 -41.39 -0.11
C PHE A 9 27.06 -39.92 -0.45
N ALA A 10 27.73 -39.67 -1.57
CA ALA A 10 28.08 -38.32 -1.99
C ALA A 10 26.86 -37.47 -2.45
N GLY A 11 25.77 -38.12 -2.88
CA GLY A 11 24.55 -37.42 -3.33
C GLY A 11 23.75 -36.76 -2.21
N ILE A 12 23.80 -37.29 -0.98
CA ILE A 12 22.91 -36.87 0.12
C ILE A 12 23.39 -35.56 0.78
N ILE A 13 24.65 -35.17 0.58
CA ILE A 13 25.25 -34.00 1.25
C ILE A 13 24.95 -32.69 0.48
N THR A 14 24.34 -32.74 -0.70
CA THR A 14 24.03 -31.53 -1.51
C THR A 14 22.60 -31.00 -1.33
N ALA A 15 21.78 -31.64 -0.49
CA ALA A 15 20.39 -31.20 -0.22
C ALA A 15 20.26 -30.11 0.87
N CYS A 16 21.35 -29.42 1.23
CA CYS A 16 21.31 -28.23 2.08
C CYS A 16 21.59 -26.98 1.23
N SER A 17 20.56 -26.48 0.55
CA SER A 17 20.55 -25.09 0.07
C SER A 17 19.40 -24.35 0.76
N THR A 18 19.78 -23.68 1.85
CA THR A 18 19.24 -22.43 2.38
C THR A 18 17.75 -22.18 2.16
N THR A 19 16.92 -22.59 3.12
CA THR A 19 15.70 -21.84 3.42
C THR A 19 16.15 -20.46 3.88
N ASN A 20 16.11 -19.46 3.00
CA ASN A 20 16.06 -18.06 3.38
C ASN A 20 14.71 -17.82 4.08
N ASN A 21 14.54 -18.40 5.27
CA ASN A 21 13.74 -17.75 6.27
C ASN A 21 14.63 -16.62 6.75
N SER A 22 14.53 -15.48 6.06
CA SER A 22 14.69 -14.18 6.71
C SER A 22 13.80 -14.23 7.93
N SER A 23 14.40 -14.68 9.02
CA SER A 23 13.87 -14.55 10.36
C SER A 23 13.36 -13.12 10.44
N SER A 24 12.09 -13.03 10.80
CA SER A 24 11.35 -11.84 11.16
C SER A 24 12.00 -11.15 12.35
N HIS A 25 13.26 -10.77 12.23
CA HIS A 25 13.94 -9.82 13.08
C HIS A 25 13.47 -8.45 12.59
N PHE A 26 12.21 -8.14 12.93
CA PHE A 26 11.71 -6.79 12.84
C PHE A 26 12.61 -5.93 13.72
N GLU A 27 13.60 -5.29 13.11
CA GLU A 27 14.36 -4.22 13.75
C GLU A 27 13.35 -3.11 14.03
N GLU A 28 13.08 -2.86 15.31
CA GLU A 28 11.93 -2.09 15.83
C GLU A 28 11.91 -0.61 15.35
N ASP A 29 12.97 -0.15 14.66
CA ASP A 29 13.16 1.25 14.22
C ASP A 29 13.26 1.44 12.70
N ARG A 30 12.59 0.62 11.87
CA ARG A 30 12.50 0.88 10.42
C ARG A 30 11.12 1.40 10.02
N ILE A 31 11.06 2.69 9.65
CA ILE A 31 9.89 3.24 8.93
C ILE A 31 9.95 2.73 7.48
N PHE A 32 9.08 1.76 7.14
CA PHE A 32 8.90 1.34 5.75
C PHE A 32 7.99 2.33 5.04
N LEU A 33 8.58 3.17 4.20
CA LEU A 33 7.89 4.14 3.37
C LEU A 33 7.87 3.68 1.92
N THR A 34 6.69 3.53 1.32
CA THR A 34 6.55 3.37 -0.14
C THR A 34 5.67 4.50 -0.68
N ARG A 35 6.14 5.16 -1.75
CA ARG A 35 5.44 6.27 -2.40
C ARG A 35 5.33 5.99 -3.90
N LYS A 36 4.10 5.85 -4.41
CA LYS A 36 3.78 5.49 -5.80
C LYS A 36 3.10 6.65 -6.51
N TYR A 37 3.68 7.13 -7.62
CA TYR A 37 3.09 8.20 -8.42
C TYR A 37 1.85 7.71 -9.19
N VAL A 38 0.74 8.42 -9.05
CA VAL A 38 -0.56 8.01 -9.62
C VAL A 38 -1.15 8.98 -10.64
N GLY A 39 -0.51 10.12 -10.90
CA GLY A 39 -0.93 11.05 -11.94
C GLY A 39 -1.00 12.48 -11.45
N GLN A 40 -1.52 13.37 -12.30
CA GLN A 40 -1.84 14.74 -11.90
C GLN A 40 -3.30 14.83 -11.46
N PHE A 41 -3.59 15.61 -10.43
CA PHE A 41 -4.95 15.90 -10.02
C PHE A 41 -5.71 16.61 -11.14
N VAL A 42 -6.89 16.09 -11.47
CA VAL A 42 -7.78 16.69 -12.47
C VAL A 42 -9.00 17.30 -11.78
N THR A 43 -9.67 16.52 -10.94
CA THR A 43 -10.90 16.92 -10.25
C THR A 43 -11.27 15.88 -9.20
N TYR A 44 -12.27 16.17 -8.37
CA TYR A 44 -12.85 15.20 -7.45
C TYR A 44 -14.38 15.20 -7.54
N ARG A 45 -14.99 14.16 -6.98
CA ARG A 45 -16.42 14.11 -6.60
C ARG A 45 -16.52 13.91 -5.10
N TYR A 46 -17.60 14.42 -4.53
CA TYR A 46 -17.90 14.29 -3.12
C TYR A 46 -19.13 13.41 -2.92
N THR A 47 -19.07 12.55 -1.90
CA THR A 47 -20.20 11.73 -1.45
C THR A 47 -20.43 12.01 0.03
N GLU A 48 -21.64 12.45 0.33
CA GLU A 48 -22.10 12.63 1.71
C GLU A 48 -22.16 11.29 2.45
N PRO A 49 -21.93 11.29 3.77
CA PRO A 49 -22.10 10.09 4.57
C PRO A 49 -23.56 9.63 4.56
N GLU A 50 -23.79 8.32 4.40
CA GLU A 50 -25.13 7.72 4.42
C GLU A 50 -25.81 7.82 5.79
N LEU A 51 -25.02 7.81 6.87
CA LEU A 51 -25.49 7.87 8.25
C LEU A 51 -24.73 8.94 9.03
N THR A 52 -25.42 9.55 10.00
CA THR A 52 -24.82 10.48 10.94
C THR A 52 -23.65 9.83 11.68
N GLY A 53 -22.48 10.46 11.63
CA GLY A 53 -21.26 9.94 12.25
C GLY A 53 -20.34 9.15 11.31
N MET A 54 -20.80 8.83 10.09
CA MET A 54 -19.91 8.26 9.07
C MET A 54 -19.00 9.33 8.45
N PRO A 55 -17.78 8.96 8.04
CA PRO A 55 -16.87 9.88 7.39
C PRO A 55 -17.34 10.25 5.98
N ASN A 56 -16.92 11.41 5.53
CA ASN A 56 -17.20 11.91 4.19
C ASN A 56 -16.20 11.31 3.20
N ILE A 57 -16.63 11.09 1.95
CA ILE A 57 -15.79 10.46 0.93
C ILE A 57 -15.55 11.44 -0.23
N ILE A 58 -14.30 11.52 -0.67
CA ILE A 58 -13.92 12.14 -1.93
C ILE A 58 -13.40 11.08 -2.91
N TRP A 59 -13.86 11.17 -4.16
CA TRP A 59 -13.42 10.35 -5.28
C TRP A 59 -12.53 11.17 -6.18
N ILE A 60 -11.24 10.86 -6.17
CA ILE A 60 -10.23 11.63 -6.87
C ILE A 60 -10.05 11.06 -8.28
N LYS A 61 -10.05 11.96 -9.28
CA LYS A 61 -9.68 11.64 -10.65
C LYS A 61 -8.32 12.22 -10.98
N THR A 62 -7.43 11.38 -11.49
CA THR A 62 -6.11 11.79 -11.97
C THR A 62 -6.04 11.79 -13.50
N SER A 63 -4.95 12.33 -14.05
CA SER A 63 -4.65 12.28 -15.48
C SER A 63 -4.40 10.87 -16.02
N ARG A 64 -4.17 9.88 -15.14
CA ARG A 64 -4.02 8.46 -15.51
C ARG A 64 -5.34 7.69 -15.44
N ASP A 65 -6.42 8.34 -15.01
CA ASP A 65 -7.72 7.72 -14.83
C ASP A 65 -8.66 8.05 -15.97
N THR A 66 -9.25 7.01 -16.57
CA THR A 66 -10.30 7.15 -17.57
C THR A 66 -11.65 7.50 -16.95
N ILE A 67 -11.89 7.06 -15.72
CA ILE A 67 -13.16 7.21 -14.98
C ILE A 67 -12.91 7.70 -13.55
N PHE A 68 -13.95 8.23 -12.91
CA PHE A 68 -13.94 8.49 -11.47
C PHE A 68 -13.97 7.17 -10.67
N GLY A 69 -13.56 7.25 -9.41
CA GLY A 69 -13.74 6.16 -8.47
C GLY A 69 -12.49 5.31 -8.24
N LYS A 70 -11.42 5.47 -9.01
CA LYS A 70 -10.19 4.69 -8.83
C LYS A 70 -9.43 5.00 -7.56
N ILE A 71 -9.46 6.25 -7.11
CA ILE A 71 -8.85 6.69 -5.85
C ILE A 71 -9.94 7.32 -5.01
N SER A 72 -10.02 6.87 -3.78
CA SER A 72 -11.05 7.28 -2.83
C SER A 72 -10.39 7.53 -1.48
N ALA A 73 -10.85 8.58 -0.79
CA ALA A 73 -10.24 9.03 0.44
C ALA A 73 -11.27 9.67 1.38
N TYR A 74 -10.97 9.66 2.68
CA TYR A 74 -11.80 10.34 3.67
C TYR A 74 -11.50 11.84 3.68
N SER A 75 -12.49 12.66 3.34
CA SER A 75 -12.46 14.11 3.52
C SER A 75 -13.82 14.74 3.22
N LYS A 76 -14.07 15.94 3.77
CA LYS A 76 -15.22 16.78 3.41
C LYS A 76 -14.99 17.61 2.14
N LYS A 77 -13.72 17.85 1.78
CA LYS A 77 -13.31 18.65 0.62
C LYS A 77 -11.98 18.17 0.07
N CYS A 78 -11.68 18.52 -1.17
CA CYS A 78 -10.38 18.23 -1.78
C CYS A 78 -9.64 19.54 -2.02
N ASP A 79 -8.49 19.70 -1.37
CA ASP A 79 -7.63 20.88 -1.42
C ASP A 79 -6.47 20.69 -2.42
N PHE A 80 -6.46 19.60 -3.20
CA PHE A 80 -5.53 19.45 -4.31
C PHE A 80 -5.84 20.49 -5.40
N ALA A 81 -4.79 21.11 -5.93
CA ALA A 81 -4.92 22.03 -7.05
C ALA A 81 -4.84 21.27 -8.38
N VAL A 82 -5.59 21.72 -9.40
CA VAL A 82 -5.53 21.13 -10.75
C VAL A 82 -4.08 21.15 -11.25
N GLY A 83 -3.58 19.98 -11.66
CA GLY A 83 -2.19 19.80 -12.08
C GLY A 83 -1.24 19.28 -10.99
N ASP A 84 -1.67 19.23 -9.73
CA ASP A 84 -0.85 18.69 -8.62
C ASP A 84 -0.42 17.26 -8.89
N ARG A 85 0.86 16.95 -8.68
CA ARG A 85 1.35 15.57 -8.76
C ARG A 85 0.91 14.82 -7.52
N LEU A 86 0.13 13.75 -7.73
CA LEU A 86 -0.43 12.93 -6.66
C LEU A 86 0.32 11.62 -6.51
N TYR A 87 0.43 11.17 -5.26
CA TYR A 87 1.15 9.97 -4.86
C TYR A 87 0.35 9.19 -3.83
N LEU A 88 0.23 7.88 -4.03
CA LEU A 88 -0.19 6.97 -2.98
C LEU A 88 1.01 6.71 -2.07
N LYS A 89 0.79 6.73 -0.76
CA LYS A 89 1.80 6.49 0.25
C LYS A 89 1.31 5.42 1.22
N ARG A 90 2.16 4.43 1.48
CA ARG A 90 1.99 3.52 2.61
C ARG A 90 3.14 3.69 3.59
N THR A 91 2.80 3.74 4.87
CA THR A 91 3.75 3.88 5.98
C THR A 91 3.45 2.80 6.99
N PHE A 92 4.44 1.97 7.33
CA PHE A 92 4.30 1.03 8.44
C PHE A 92 4.56 1.78 9.76
N ILE A 93 3.61 1.71 10.68
CA ILE A 93 3.68 2.37 11.99
C ILE A 93 3.72 1.30 13.07
N THR A 94 4.74 1.36 13.93
CA THR A 94 4.87 0.50 15.11
C THR A 94 4.80 1.36 16.37
N PRO A 95 3.62 1.50 16.99
CA PRO A 95 3.53 2.21 18.26
C PRO A 95 4.23 1.39 19.35
N ALA A 96 5.28 1.96 19.97
CA ALA A 96 6.03 1.47 21.14
C ALA A 96 5.61 0.09 21.71
N GLY A 97 6.10 -1.00 21.10
CA GLY A 97 5.93 -2.37 21.60
C GLY A 97 4.61 -3.08 21.25
N SER A 98 3.77 -2.51 20.39
CA SER A 98 2.52 -3.12 19.89
C SER A 98 2.66 -3.67 18.48
N MET A 99 1.68 -4.48 18.05
CA MET A 99 1.57 -4.97 16.67
C MET A 99 1.43 -3.76 15.73
N GLY A 100 2.40 -3.58 14.84
CA GLY A 100 2.39 -2.49 13.87
C GLY A 100 1.27 -2.63 12.84
N TYR A 101 0.92 -1.51 12.20
CA TYR A 101 -0.11 -1.45 11.17
C TYR A 101 0.32 -0.58 9.98
N TRP A 102 -0.29 -0.83 8.82
CA TRP A 102 -0.09 -0.01 7.63
C TRP A 102 -1.06 1.17 7.64
N ASN A 103 -0.52 2.37 7.44
CA ASN A 103 -1.30 3.56 7.16
C ASN A 103 -1.17 3.94 5.69
N TYR A 104 -2.30 4.19 5.04
CA TYR A 104 -2.40 4.44 3.60
C TYR A 104 -2.99 5.82 3.33
N THR A 105 -2.27 6.64 2.57
CA THR A 105 -2.68 8.02 2.24
C THR A 105 -2.49 8.34 0.76
N ILE A 106 -3.28 9.29 0.25
CA ILE A 106 -3.00 10.01 -0.99
C ILE A 106 -2.45 11.39 -0.63
N GLU A 107 -1.35 11.82 -1.26
CA GLU A 107 -0.70 13.09 -0.96
C GLU A 107 -0.19 13.81 -2.23
N ASN A 108 0.00 15.13 -2.13
CA ASN A 108 0.77 15.91 -3.10
C ASN A 108 2.19 16.21 -2.57
N ASN A 109 2.94 17.11 -3.22
CA ASN A 109 4.27 17.53 -2.77
C ASN A 109 4.25 18.72 -1.80
N VAL A 110 3.08 19.29 -1.52
CA VAL A 110 2.87 20.55 -0.76
C VAL A 110 2.07 20.26 0.51
N GLU A 111 2.23 19.05 1.06
CA GLU A 111 1.69 18.60 2.37
C GLU A 111 0.18 18.31 2.46
N VAL A 112 -0.59 18.47 1.38
CA VAL A 112 -1.99 18.02 1.34
C VAL A 112 -2.02 16.50 1.29
N HIS A 113 -2.70 15.87 2.25
CA HIS A 113 -2.85 14.42 2.29
C HIS A 113 -4.21 14.00 2.86
N TYR A 114 -4.73 12.87 2.38
CA TYR A 114 -5.98 12.28 2.84
C TYR A 114 -5.82 10.77 3.08
N PRO A 115 -6.44 10.20 4.12
CA PRO A 115 -6.47 8.75 4.33
C PRO A 115 -7.23 8.06 3.21
N LEU A 116 -6.66 6.99 2.65
CA LEU A 116 -7.29 6.18 1.60
C LEU A 116 -8.39 5.28 2.18
N ILE A 117 -9.32 4.84 1.32
CA ILE A 117 -10.37 3.89 1.69
C ILE A 117 -10.36 2.67 0.76
N ASP A 118 -10.81 1.53 1.28
CA ASP A 118 -10.86 0.24 0.55
C ASP A 118 -11.98 0.19 -0.50
N TYR A 119 -12.21 1.26 -1.26
CA TYR A 119 -13.23 1.31 -2.30
C TYR A 119 -12.68 1.83 -3.62
N GLN A 120 -12.89 1.08 -4.69
CA GLN A 120 -12.69 1.56 -6.05
C GLN A 120 -13.98 1.46 -6.84
N SER A 121 -14.45 2.56 -7.42
CA SER A 121 -15.66 2.61 -8.26
C SER A 121 -16.84 1.90 -7.58
N ASP A 122 -17.09 2.28 -6.33
CA ASP A 122 -18.15 1.73 -5.46
C ASP A 122 -18.02 0.24 -5.09
N LYS A 123 -16.88 -0.40 -5.43
CA LYS A 123 -16.58 -1.79 -5.06
C LYS A 123 -15.51 -1.85 -4.00
N LYS A 124 -15.66 -2.73 -3.01
CA LYS A 124 -14.64 -2.97 -2.00
C LYS A 124 -13.39 -3.57 -2.64
N VAL A 125 -12.25 -2.89 -2.52
CA VAL A 125 -10.93 -3.32 -3.02
C VAL A 125 -9.89 -2.97 -1.97
N LEU A 126 -9.14 -3.97 -1.50
CA LEU A 126 -8.08 -3.76 -0.52
C LEU A 126 -7.06 -2.74 -1.04
N ILE A 127 -6.79 -1.69 -0.25
CA ILE A 127 -5.82 -0.64 -0.61
C ILE A 127 -4.43 -1.21 -0.84
N GLU A 128 -4.08 -2.31 -0.17
CA GLU A 128 -2.76 -2.95 -0.27
C GLU A 128 -2.43 -3.34 -1.72
N ASN A 129 -3.44 -3.86 -2.44
CA ASN A 129 -3.34 -4.27 -3.84
C ASN A 129 -3.08 -3.09 -4.79
N TRP A 130 -3.23 -1.84 -4.34
CA TRP A 130 -2.98 -0.66 -5.18
C TRP A 130 -1.48 -0.38 -5.30
N PHE A 131 -0.66 -0.97 -4.41
CA PHE A 131 0.79 -0.81 -4.36
C PHE A 131 1.56 -1.93 -5.07
N GLU A 132 0.87 -2.99 -5.49
CA GLU A 132 1.40 -4.04 -6.35
C GLU A 132 1.65 -3.55 -7.79
#